data_AF-A0AAN7VAD0-F1
#
_entry.id   AF-A0AAN7VAD0-F1
#
_cell.length_a   1.000
_cell.length_b   1.000
_cell.length_c   1.000
_cell.angle_alpha   90.00
_cell.angle_beta   90.00
_cell.angle_gamma   90.00
#
_symmetry.space_group_name_H-M   'P 1'
#
loop_
_entity.id
_entity.type
_entity.pdbx_description
1 polymer ?
#
loop_
_entity_poly.entity_id
_entity_poly.type
_entity_poly.pdbx_seq_one_letter_code
_entity_poly.pdbx_strand_id
1 'polypeptide(L)'
;MVQDHLAKILDQYLFSSTGEFQVPTFKGWRYSDDILRISCENIHSLEWLKKVVGNLPPLWEGAHLKVVQEDQISKIHRVALWISGEPEEFAIVKERLEVQNSWTDIDNWRVFHTSLKENPTGRLIIFGVGEETHAKLIAKGGKLNYKFSSLKLKLTNPGEVHAPGPSRK
;
A
#
# COMPACT_ATOMS: atom_id res chain seq x y z
N MET A 1 11.96 4.62 11.57
CA MET A 1 11.07 3.95 10.59
C MET A 1 10.38 2.80 11.30
N VAL A 2 9.04 2.72 11.22
CA VAL A 2 8.20 1.74 11.94
C VAL A 2 8.70 0.28 11.78
N GLN A 3 9.25 -0.07 10.63
CA GLN A 3 9.81 -1.39 10.32
C GLN A 3 10.90 -1.86 11.31
N ASP A 4 11.87 -1.00 11.62
CA ASP A 4 13.00 -1.35 12.47
C ASP A 4 12.56 -1.45 13.92
N HIS A 5 11.50 -0.74 14.28
CA HIS A 5 10.93 -0.77 15.62
C HIS A 5 10.16 -2.06 15.86
N LEU A 6 9.29 -2.47 14.92
CA LEU A 6 8.52 -3.71 15.05
C LEU A 6 9.43 -4.95 15.05
N ALA A 7 10.43 -5.01 14.16
CA ALA A 7 11.38 -6.12 14.16
C ALA A 7 12.18 -6.21 15.47
N LYS A 8 12.64 -5.06 16.01
CA LYS A 8 13.34 -5.01 17.31
C LYS A 8 12.45 -5.44 18.47
N ILE A 9 11.17 -5.04 18.47
CA ILE A 9 10.23 -5.47 19.51
C ILE A 9 10.05 -6.99 19.45
N LEU A 10 9.79 -7.55 18.27
CA LEU A 10 9.65 -9.01 18.13
C LEU A 10 10.91 -9.75 18.56
N ASP A 11 12.10 -9.20 18.25
CA ASP A 11 13.39 -9.75 18.70
C ASP A 11 13.51 -9.78 20.24
N GLN A 12 13.08 -8.72 20.93
CA GLN A 12 13.05 -8.70 22.40
C GLN A 12 12.15 -9.81 22.99
N TYR A 13 11.01 -10.07 22.36
CA TYR A 13 10.11 -11.14 22.80
C TYR A 13 10.69 -12.55 22.58
N LEU A 14 11.52 -12.75 21.55
CA LEU A 14 12.21 -14.02 21.31
C LEU A 14 13.10 -14.40 22.49
N PHE A 15 13.86 -13.45 23.04
CA PHE A 15 14.73 -13.68 24.19
C PHE A 15 13.98 -13.83 25.52
N SER A 16 12.75 -13.31 25.61
CA SER A 16 11.89 -13.45 26.80
C SER A 16 11.16 -14.80 26.89
N SER A 17 11.17 -15.59 25.80
CA SER A 17 10.45 -16.87 25.69
C SER A 17 11.23 -18.05 26.31
N THR A 18 12.22 -17.78 27.17
CA THR A 18 13.07 -18.77 27.85
C THR A 18 12.25 -19.58 28.85
N GLY A 19 11.56 -20.61 28.34
CA GLY A 19 10.67 -21.49 29.11
C GLY A 19 9.60 -22.20 28.26
N GLU A 20 9.38 -21.79 27.01
CA GLU A 20 8.47 -22.50 26.10
C GLU A 20 9.13 -23.79 25.54
N PHE A 21 8.34 -24.86 25.39
CA PHE A 21 8.80 -26.20 24.98
C PHE A 21 9.40 -26.22 23.56
N GLN A 22 9.11 -25.21 22.74
CA GLN A 22 9.74 -25.00 21.44
C GLN A 22 10.01 -23.51 21.21
N VAL A 23 11.27 -23.17 20.98
CA VAL A 23 11.69 -21.82 20.55
C VAL A 23 11.25 -21.61 19.10
N PRO A 24 10.54 -20.52 18.78
CA PRO A 24 10.09 -20.24 17.42
C PRO A 24 11.29 -20.01 16.48
N THR A 25 11.18 -20.53 15.26
CA THR A 25 12.20 -20.43 14.21
C THR A 25 11.65 -19.78 12.94
N PHE A 26 12.46 -18.90 12.35
CA PHE A 26 12.10 -18.12 11.16
C PHE A 26 13.21 -18.19 10.11
N LYS A 27 12.83 -18.26 8.83
CA LYS A 27 13.76 -18.31 7.68
C LYS A 27 14.19 -16.93 7.19
N GLY A 28 13.50 -15.88 7.63
CA GLY A 28 13.75 -14.51 7.22
C GLY A 28 12.50 -13.65 7.31
N TRP A 29 12.68 -12.36 7.04
CA TRP A 29 11.60 -11.39 7.02
C TRP A 29 11.83 -10.33 5.96
N ARG A 30 10.75 -9.66 5.55
CA ARG A 30 10.79 -8.54 4.62
C ARG A 30 9.69 -7.55 4.95
N TYR A 31 10.01 -6.26 4.93
CA TYR A 31 9.01 -5.19 5.04
C TYR A 31 8.71 -4.61 3.65
N SER A 32 7.43 -4.51 3.29
CA SER A 32 6.99 -3.86 2.06
C SER A 32 5.51 -3.50 2.15
N ASP A 33 5.13 -2.34 1.60
CA ASP A 33 3.73 -1.88 1.54
C ASP A 33 3.02 -1.89 2.91
N ASP A 34 3.73 -1.51 3.98
CA ASP A 34 3.29 -1.56 5.38
C ASP A 34 2.97 -2.94 5.96
N ILE A 35 3.50 -3.98 5.32
CA ILE A 35 3.38 -5.35 5.78
C ILE A 35 4.77 -5.87 6.14
N LEU A 36 4.88 -6.42 7.35
CA LEU A 36 6.03 -7.22 7.77
C LEU A 36 5.75 -8.69 7.43
N ARG A 37 6.32 -9.19 6.34
CA ARG A 37 6.27 -10.61 5.97
C ARG A 37 7.34 -11.37 6.75
N ILE A 38 6.95 -12.43 7.46
CA ILE A 38 7.85 -13.27 8.24
C ILE A 38 7.69 -14.72 7.77
N SER A 39 8.78 -15.33 7.32
CA SER A 39 8.80 -16.73 6.89
C SER A 39 8.97 -17.63 8.10
N CYS A 40 7.87 -18.21 8.59
CA CYS A 40 7.86 -19.17 9.70
C CYS A 40 8.37 -20.54 9.21
N GLU A 41 9.24 -21.21 9.99
CA GLU A 41 9.70 -22.57 9.66
C GLU A 41 8.55 -23.59 9.77
N ASN A 42 7.69 -23.41 10.77
CA ASN A 42 6.62 -24.34 11.12
C ASN A 42 5.40 -23.60 11.71
N ILE A 43 4.36 -24.36 12.02
CA ILE A 43 3.11 -23.82 12.57
C ILE A 43 3.28 -23.22 13.97
N HIS A 44 4.19 -23.76 14.79
CA HIS A 44 4.46 -23.24 16.12
C HIS A 44 5.05 -21.82 16.08
N SER A 45 5.96 -21.55 15.15
CA SER A 45 6.47 -20.18 14.93
C SER A 45 5.35 -19.20 14.55
N LEU A 46 4.35 -19.64 13.78
CA LEU A 46 3.20 -18.82 13.42
C LEU A 46 2.27 -18.57 14.62
N GLU A 47 2.01 -19.60 15.43
CA GLU A 47 1.20 -19.50 16.65
C GLU A 47 1.85 -18.56 17.67
N TRP A 48 3.16 -18.70 17.87
CA TRP A 48 3.95 -17.78 18.69
C TRP A 48 3.82 -16.35 18.20
N LEU A 49 3.96 -16.12 16.89
CA LEU A 49 3.88 -14.77 16.31
C LEU A 49 2.49 -14.17 16.51
N LYS A 50 1.42 -14.95 16.30
CA LYS A 50 0.04 -14.53 16.58
C LYS A 50 -0.16 -14.14 18.04
N LYS A 51 0.37 -14.95 18.97
CA LYS A 51 0.28 -14.70 20.41
C LYS A 51 1.04 -13.43 20.80
N VAL A 52 2.28 -13.26 20.34
CA VAL A 52 3.09 -12.08 20.67
C VAL A 52 2.45 -10.82 20.11
N VAL A 53 2.17 -10.78 18.81
CA VAL A 53 1.57 -9.60 18.15
C VAL A 53 0.20 -9.26 18.73
N GLY A 54 -0.62 -10.25 19.06
CA GLY A 54 -1.93 -10.03 19.68
C GLY A 54 -1.87 -9.44 21.10
N ASN A 55 -0.72 -9.56 21.78
CA ASN A 55 -0.49 -9.02 23.12
C ASN A 55 0.38 -7.75 23.12
N LEU A 56 0.84 -7.28 21.95
CA LEU A 56 1.61 -6.04 21.89
C LEU A 56 0.69 -4.85 22.23
N PRO A 57 1.17 -3.90 23.04
CA PRO A 57 0.48 -2.63 23.18
C PRO A 57 0.44 -1.92 21.81
N PRO A 58 -0.54 -1.01 21.58
CA PRO A 58 -0.56 -0.19 20.38
C PRO A 58 0.80 0.52 20.22
N LEU A 59 1.47 0.26 19.10
CA LEU A 59 2.80 0.80 18.83
C LEU A 59 2.76 2.30 18.46
N TRP A 60 1.59 2.78 18.03
CA TRP A 60 1.26 4.19 17.78
C TRP A 60 -0.26 4.38 17.91
N GLU A 61 -0.71 5.63 17.91
CA GLU A 61 -2.13 5.97 18.00
C GLU A 61 -2.92 5.35 16.83
N GLY A 62 -3.97 4.59 17.13
CA GLY A 62 -4.77 3.88 16.13
C GLY A 62 -4.11 2.63 15.52
N ALA A 63 -2.94 2.19 16.01
CA ALA A 63 -2.28 1.00 15.51
C ALA A 63 -3.03 -0.28 15.88
N HIS A 64 -3.47 -1.04 14.87
CA HIS A 64 -4.00 -2.38 15.03
C HIS A 64 -3.16 -3.37 14.22
N LEU A 65 -2.38 -4.20 14.91
CA LEU A 65 -1.57 -5.23 14.28
C LEU A 65 -2.34 -6.55 14.25
N LYS A 66 -2.24 -7.27 13.13
CA LYS A 66 -2.79 -8.62 12.98
C LYS A 66 -1.81 -9.49 12.21
N VAL A 67 -1.64 -10.72 12.67
CA VAL A 67 -0.90 -11.75 11.95
C VAL A 67 -1.89 -12.56 11.12
N VAL A 68 -1.71 -12.54 9.82
CA VAL A 68 -2.50 -13.29 8.84
C VAL A 68 -1.59 -14.13 7.97
N GLN A 69 -2.16 -15.15 7.32
CA GLN A 69 -1.44 -15.87 6.27
C GLN A 69 -1.31 -14.98 5.03
N GLU A 70 -0.32 -15.27 4.18
CA GLU A 70 -0.01 -14.41 3.02
C GLU A 70 -1.16 -14.33 2.01
N ASP A 71 -1.92 -15.40 1.84
CA ASP A 71 -3.10 -15.48 0.96
C ASP A 71 -4.27 -14.62 1.45
N GLN A 72 -4.29 -14.27 2.74
CA GLN A 72 -5.28 -13.38 3.35
C GLN A 72 -4.91 -11.90 3.20
N ILE A 73 -3.69 -11.60 2.74
CA ILE A 73 -3.27 -10.22 2.46
C ILE A 73 -3.95 -9.78 1.17
N SER A 74 -4.76 -8.72 1.28
CA SER A 74 -5.38 -8.10 0.11
C SER A 74 -4.31 -7.61 -0.85
N LYS A 75 -4.41 -8.02 -2.12
CA LYS A 75 -3.51 -7.53 -3.17
C LYS A 75 -3.76 -6.04 -3.40
N ILE A 76 -2.69 -5.25 -3.32
CA ILE A 76 -2.70 -3.84 -3.66
C ILE A 76 -2.11 -3.68 -5.06
N HIS A 77 -2.89 -3.13 -5.98
CA HIS A 77 -2.46 -2.80 -7.33
C HIS A 77 -1.99 -1.35 -7.39
N ARG A 78 -0.84 -1.11 -8.00
CA ARG A 78 -0.32 0.25 -8.19
C ARG A 78 -0.90 0.83 -9.47
N VAL A 79 -1.40 2.06 -9.40
CA VAL A 79 -1.91 2.80 -10.55
C VAL A 79 -1.30 4.20 -10.55
N ALA A 80 -0.78 4.62 -11.69
CA ALA A 80 -0.16 5.93 -11.86
C ALA A 80 -1.10 6.89 -12.60
N LEU A 81 -1.33 8.05 -12.01
CA LEU A 81 -2.09 9.16 -12.57
C LEU A 81 -1.15 10.30 -12.92
N TRP A 82 -1.22 10.78 -14.16
CA TRP A 82 -0.54 11.99 -14.60
C TRP A 82 -1.55 13.11 -14.81
N ILE A 83 -1.29 14.26 -14.19
CA ILE A 83 -2.10 15.48 -14.35
C ILE A 83 -1.18 16.53 -14.96
N SER A 84 -1.44 16.92 -16.21
CA SER A 84 -0.67 17.95 -16.91
C SER A 84 -1.10 19.36 -16.55
N GLY A 85 -0.18 20.31 -16.63
CA GLY A 85 -0.43 21.74 -16.45
C GLY A 85 -0.03 22.24 -15.07
N GLU A 86 -0.49 23.43 -14.74
CA GLU A 86 -0.17 24.08 -13.47
C GLU A 86 -0.57 23.21 -12.27
N PRO A 87 0.36 22.95 -11.35
CA PRO A 87 0.10 22.06 -10.23
C PRO A 87 -0.84 22.70 -9.21
N GLU A 88 -1.99 22.07 -9.00
CA GLU A 88 -2.90 22.37 -7.89
C GLU A 88 -2.44 21.68 -6.61
N GLU A 89 -2.90 22.16 -5.44
CA GLU A 89 -2.71 21.47 -4.17
C GLU A 89 -3.32 20.07 -4.20
N PHE A 90 -2.63 19.10 -3.58
CA PHE A 90 -3.06 17.69 -3.61
C PHE A 90 -4.45 17.49 -2.98
N ALA A 91 -4.79 18.24 -1.93
CA ALA A 91 -6.12 18.17 -1.30
C ALA A 91 -7.24 18.50 -2.29
N ILE A 92 -7.08 19.59 -3.06
CA ILE A 92 -8.04 20.01 -4.10
C ILE A 92 -8.12 18.96 -5.22
N VAL A 93 -6.98 18.40 -5.63
CA VAL A 93 -6.94 17.31 -6.62
C VAL A 93 -7.72 16.11 -6.13
N LYS A 94 -7.50 15.69 -4.88
CA LYS A 94 -8.14 14.51 -4.27
C LYS A 94 -9.66 14.70 -4.18
N GLU A 95 -10.11 15.82 -3.64
CA GLU A 95 -11.54 16.17 -3.53
C GLU A 95 -12.22 16.16 -4.90
N ARG A 96 -11.57 16.74 -5.93
CA ARG A 96 -12.13 16.75 -7.28
C ARG A 96 -12.25 15.35 -7.87
N LEU A 97 -11.23 14.50 -7.68
CA LEU A 97 -11.26 13.12 -8.15
C LEU A 97 -12.38 12.34 -7.48
N GLU A 98 -12.60 12.54 -6.19
CA GLU A 98 -13.67 11.90 -5.43
C GLU A 98 -15.06 12.32 -5.94
N VAL A 99 -15.32 13.61 -6.02
CA VAL A 99 -16.62 14.15 -6.48
C VAL A 99 -16.96 13.69 -7.90
N GLN A 100 -15.98 13.69 -8.82
CA GLN A 100 -16.23 13.35 -10.23
C GLN A 100 -16.22 11.84 -10.52
N ASN A 101 -15.84 11.00 -9.56
CA ASN A 101 -15.73 9.55 -9.74
C ASN A 101 -16.42 8.76 -8.61
N SER A 102 -17.64 9.16 -8.22
CA SER A 102 -18.46 8.55 -7.16
C SER A 102 -18.74 7.04 -7.30
N TRP A 103 -18.44 6.44 -8.46
CA TRP A 103 -18.49 5.00 -8.67
C TRP A 103 -17.34 4.23 -8.00
N THR A 104 -16.31 4.94 -7.53
CA THR A 104 -15.18 4.39 -6.76
C THR A 104 -14.91 5.26 -5.54
N ASP A 105 -14.39 4.62 -4.51
CA ASP A 105 -14.03 5.26 -3.26
C ASP A 105 -12.57 5.74 -3.32
N ILE A 106 -12.34 6.92 -3.90
CA ILE A 106 -11.01 7.52 -4.04
C ILE A 106 -10.37 7.81 -2.67
N ASP A 107 -11.18 8.09 -1.65
CA ASP A 107 -10.66 8.48 -0.33
C ASP A 107 -9.88 7.33 0.33
N ASN A 108 -10.37 6.11 0.11
CA ASN A 108 -9.73 4.86 0.55
C ASN A 108 -8.55 4.40 -0.32
N TRP A 109 -8.15 5.15 -1.36
CA TRP A 109 -6.97 4.81 -2.14
C TRP A 109 -5.72 5.22 -1.40
N ARG A 110 -4.77 4.30 -1.29
CA ARG A 110 -3.49 4.58 -0.64
C ARG A 110 -2.62 5.44 -1.54
N VAL A 111 -2.11 6.56 -1.05
CA VAL A 111 -1.15 7.38 -1.80
C VAL A 111 0.26 6.86 -1.52
N PHE A 112 0.91 6.28 -2.53
CA PHE A 112 2.29 5.80 -2.42
C PHE A 112 3.32 6.87 -2.75
N HIS A 113 3.00 7.74 -3.71
CA HIS A 113 3.92 8.77 -4.18
C HIS A 113 3.17 9.95 -4.78
N THR A 114 3.67 11.16 -4.54
CA THR A 114 3.26 12.38 -5.26
C THR A 114 4.52 13.17 -5.61
N SER A 115 4.65 13.59 -6.87
CA SER A 115 5.73 14.49 -7.27
C SER A 115 5.27 15.48 -8.32
N LEU A 116 5.65 16.74 -8.12
CA LEU A 116 5.63 17.74 -9.18
C LEU A 116 6.76 17.47 -10.17
N LYS A 117 6.50 17.78 -11.44
CA LYS A 117 7.42 17.65 -12.55
C LYS A 117 7.34 18.93 -13.35
N GLU A 118 8.48 19.45 -13.76
CA GLU A 118 8.56 20.72 -14.49
C GLU A 118 8.63 20.51 -16.01
N ASN A 119 9.06 19.34 -16.48
CA ASN A 119 9.21 19.02 -17.90
C ASN A 119 8.77 17.57 -18.21
N PRO A 120 7.56 17.34 -18.74
CA PRO A 120 6.47 18.31 -18.90
C PRO A 120 5.91 18.77 -17.54
N THR A 121 5.40 19.99 -17.47
CA THR A 121 4.77 20.52 -16.25
C THR A 121 3.56 19.67 -15.85
N GLY A 122 3.55 19.20 -14.61
CA GLY A 122 2.43 18.44 -14.08
C GLY A 122 2.72 17.74 -12.75
N ARG A 123 1.78 16.90 -12.34
CA ARG A 123 1.83 16.10 -11.12
C ARG A 123 1.69 14.62 -11.46
N LEU A 124 2.63 13.82 -10.98
CA LEU A 124 2.52 12.36 -10.95
C LEU A 124 2.02 11.93 -9.57
N ILE A 125 0.99 11.10 -9.54
CA ILE A 125 0.47 10.47 -8.33
C ILE A 125 0.47 8.96 -8.54
N ILE A 126 1.02 8.21 -7.58
CA ILE A 126 0.93 6.75 -7.57
C ILE A 126 -0.01 6.35 -6.44
N PHE A 127 -1.11 5.70 -6.80
CA PHE A 127 -2.07 5.15 -5.86
C PHE A 127 -1.91 3.64 -5.72
N GLY A 128 -2.29 3.12 -4.56
CA GLY A 128 -2.55 1.72 -4.29
C GLY A 128 -4.05 1.50 -4.17
N VAL A 129 -4.57 0.56 -4.95
CA VAL A 129 -5.99 0.20 -4.96
C VAL A 129 -6.18 -1.28 -4.69
N GLY A 130 -7.27 -1.65 -4.01
CA GLY A 130 -7.64 -3.05 -3.82
C GLY A 130 -8.08 -3.73 -5.12
N GLU A 131 -8.15 -5.05 -5.10
CA GLU A 131 -8.53 -5.90 -6.24
C GLU A 131 -9.86 -5.50 -6.90
N GLU A 132 -10.90 -5.25 -6.10
CA GLU A 132 -12.23 -4.88 -6.63
C GLU A 132 -12.20 -3.55 -7.38
N THR A 133 -11.57 -2.53 -6.79
CA THR A 133 -11.39 -1.22 -7.41
C THR A 133 -10.55 -1.33 -8.69
N HIS A 134 -9.50 -2.15 -8.66
CA HIS A 134 -8.67 -2.41 -9.83
C HIS A 134 -9.47 -3.04 -10.98
N ALA A 135 -10.34 -4.01 -10.69
CA ALA A 135 -11.23 -4.61 -11.68
C ALA A 135 -12.23 -3.57 -12.26
N LYS A 136 -12.84 -2.72 -11.41
CA LYS A 136 -13.72 -1.63 -11.87
C LYS A 136 -12.98 -0.64 -12.78
N LEU A 137 -11.73 -0.33 -12.45
CA LEU A 137 -10.87 0.52 -13.27
C LEU A 137 -10.61 -0.07 -14.65
N ILE A 138 -10.28 -1.36 -14.73
CA ILE A 138 -10.10 -2.08 -16.00
C ILE A 138 -11.39 -2.03 -16.83
N ALA A 139 -12.54 -2.34 -16.22
CA ALA A 139 -13.84 -2.30 -16.89
C ALA A 139 -14.20 -0.91 -17.46
N LYS A 140 -13.71 0.16 -16.82
CA LYS A 140 -13.86 1.55 -17.28
C LYS A 140 -12.73 2.04 -18.20
N GLY A 141 -11.87 1.14 -18.68
CA GLY A 141 -10.76 1.47 -19.58
C GLY A 141 -9.63 2.26 -18.93
N GLY A 142 -9.52 2.18 -17.60
CA GLY A 142 -8.50 2.86 -16.81
C GLY A 142 -8.63 4.37 -16.85
N LYS A 143 -9.85 4.91 -16.84
CA LYS A 143 -10.11 6.35 -16.92
C LYS A 143 -10.75 6.89 -15.65
N LEU A 144 -10.31 8.07 -15.24
CA LEU A 144 -10.97 8.90 -14.22
C LEU A 144 -11.42 10.22 -14.86
N ASN A 145 -12.56 10.73 -14.44
CA ASN A 145 -12.97 12.09 -14.76
C ASN A 145 -12.13 13.08 -13.95
N TYR A 146 -11.66 14.16 -14.59
CA TYR A 146 -10.95 15.24 -13.92
C TYR A 146 -11.21 16.56 -14.64
N LYS A 147 -11.75 17.54 -13.90
CA LYS A 147 -12.20 18.83 -14.44
C LYS A 147 -13.21 18.62 -15.58
N PHE A 148 -12.84 18.98 -16.80
CA PHE A 148 -13.67 18.91 -18.01
C PHE A 148 -13.15 17.85 -19.00
N SER A 149 -12.36 16.89 -18.54
CA SER A 149 -11.80 15.82 -19.36
C SER A 149 -11.72 14.49 -18.59
N SER A 150 -11.13 13.48 -19.24
CA SER A 150 -10.79 12.22 -18.58
C SER A 150 -9.28 12.01 -18.59
N LEU A 151 -8.73 11.60 -17.45
CA LEU A 151 -7.35 11.18 -17.29
C LEU A 151 -7.25 9.67 -17.41
N LYS A 152 -6.21 9.20 -18.10
CA LYS A 152 -5.90 7.77 -18.18
C LYS A 152 -4.93 7.39 -17.08
N LEU A 153 -5.32 6.42 -16.28
CA LEU A 153 -4.44 5.74 -15.35
C LEU A 153 -3.55 4.77 -16.12
N LYS A 154 -2.26 4.77 -15.78
CA LYS A 154 -1.35 3.70 -16.17
C LYS A 154 -1.41 2.65 -15.06
N LEU A 155 -2.01 1.51 -15.36
CA LEU A 155 -1.94 0.34 -14.50
C LEU A 155 -0.48 -0.12 -14.51
N THR A 156 0.19 -0.06 -13.37
CA THR A 156 1.56 -0.55 -13.26
C THR A 156 1.50 -1.98 -12.79
N ASN A 157 2.00 -2.90 -13.62
CA ASN A 157 2.37 -4.21 -13.10
C ASN A 157 3.37 -4.01 -11.94
N PRO A 158 3.33 -4.84 -10.90
CA PRO A 158 4.32 -4.77 -9.83
C PRO A 158 5.72 -4.96 -10.44
N GLY A 159 6.45 -3.86 -10.69
CA GLY A 159 7.79 -3.88 -11.29
C GLY A 159 8.12 -2.75 -12.28
N GLU A 160 7.15 -2.09 -12.92
CA GLU A 160 7.45 -1.07 -13.95
C GLU A 160 6.92 0.33 -13.58
N VAL A 161 7.82 1.19 -13.11
CA VAL A 161 7.53 2.63 -12.94
C VAL A 161 8.24 3.40 -14.05
N HIS A 162 7.54 3.61 -15.17
CA HIS A 162 7.92 4.62 -16.15
C HIS A 162 6.76 5.56 -16.41
N ALA A 163 7.04 6.86 -16.42
CA ALA A 163 6.08 7.90 -16.76
C ALA A 163 5.40 7.57 -18.10
N PRO A 164 4.07 7.67 -18.23
CA PRO A 164 3.42 7.55 -19.53
C PRO A 164 3.86 8.71 -20.42
N GLY A 165 4.27 8.37 -21.66
CA GLY A 165 4.54 9.37 -22.70
C GLY A 165 3.26 10.14 -23.08
N PRO A 166 3.41 11.32 -23.70
CA PRO A 166 2.29 12.22 -23.98
C PRO A 166 1.27 11.54 -24.91
N SER A 167 -0.02 11.71 -24.59
CA SER A 167 -1.12 11.26 -25.44
C SER A 167 -1.11 12.04 -26.75
N ARG A 168 -0.99 11.35 -27.88
CA ARG A 168 -1.12 11.96 -29.21
C ARG A 168 -2.59 12.31 -29.48
N LYS A 169 -2.81 13.51 -30.02
CA LYS A 169 -4.08 13.96 -30.60
C LYS A 169 -4.43 13.14 -31.83
#